data_AF-A0A968ZE99-F1
#
_entry.id   AF-A0A968ZE99-F1
#
_cell.length_a   1.000
_cell.length_b   1.000
_cell.length_c   1.000
_cell.angle_alpha   90.00
_cell.angle_beta   90.00
_cell.angle_gamma   90.00
#
_symmetry.space_group_name_H-M   'P 1'
#
loop_
_entity.id
_entity.type
_entity.pdbx_description
1 polymer ?
#
loop_
_entity_poly.entity_id
_entity_poly.type
_entity_poly.pdbx_seq_one_letter_code
_entity_poly.pdbx_strand_id
1 'polypeptide(L)'
;MKSFFLVLVGLTTGVVMTLSCDDDSPARIDAAPVCDCPAAEPPINEQRVVEVKNTGTLPPSTSPDGGRGGQGAACPFDHLTLSGSCEIDDRAGQDITLVEFAGGNNGWTCYWKNNTNAPVVVRATVRCLKLTK
;
A
#
# COMPACT_ATOMS: atom_id res chain seq x y z
N MET A 1 -0.87 -54.14 0.38
CA MET A 1 -0.23 -53.63 1.62
C MET A 1 0.65 -52.40 1.41
N LYS A 2 1.70 -52.42 0.56
CA LYS A 2 2.59 -51.23 0.37
C LYS A 2 1.88 -49.91 0.06
N SER A 3 0.84 -49.91 -0.78
CA SER A 3 0.14 -48.68 -1.19
C SER A 3 -0.62 -47.97 -0.06
N PHE A 4 -1.07 -48.69 0.98
CA PHE A 4 -1.80 -48.07 2.11
C PHE A 4 -0.88 -47.22 2.98
N PHE A 5 0.38 -47.62 3.17
CA PHE A 5 1.38 -46.84 3.92
C PHE A 5 1.72 -45.50 3.25
N LEU A 6 1.83 -45.48 1.91
CA LEU A 6 2.12 -44.25 1.17
C LEU A 6 0.99 -43.22 1.27
N VAL A 7 -0.27 -43.67 1.22
CA VAL A 7 -1.44 -42.79 1.41
C VAL A 7 -1.47 -42.23 2.84
N LEU A 8 -1.19 -43.05 3.86
CA LEU A 8 -1.21 -42.61 5.25
C LEU A 8 -0.15 -41.54 5.53
N VAL A 9 1.09 -41.75 5.05
CA VAL A 9 2.19 -40.79 5.21
C VAL A 9 1.86 -39.46 4.51
N GLY A 10 1.43 -39.50 3.24
CA GLY A 10 1.09 -38.28 2.50
C GLY A 10 -0.03 -37.46 3.16
N LEU A 11 -1.01 -38.12 3.76
CA LEU A 11 -2.12 -37.46 4.46
C LEU A 11 -1.63 -36.79 5.76
N THR A 12 -0.71 -37.42 6.51
CA THR A 12 -0.12 -36.79 7.71
C THR A 12 0.75 -35.57 7.40
N THR A 13 1.59 -35.60 6.35
CA THR A 13 2.41 -34.43 5.99
C THR A 13 1.57 -33.27 5.47
N GLY A 14 0.49 -33.57 4.72
CA GLY A 14 -0.43 -32.54 4.21
C GLY A 14 -1.14 -31.76 5.33
N VAL A 15 -1.67 -32.46 6.34
CA VAL A 15 -2.37 -31.82 7.47
C VAL A 15 -1.44 -30.93 8.31
N VAL A 16 -0.18 -31.34 8.50
CA VAL A 16 0.83 -30.52 9.19
C VAL A 16 1.14 -29.23 8.42
N MET A 17 1.18 -29.28 7.09
CA MET A 17 1.43 -28.10 6.25
C MET A 17 0.22 -27.16 6.12
N THR A 18 -1.02 -27.66 6.23
CA THR A 18 -2.21 -26.79 6.26
C THR A 18 -2.35 -26.04 7.59
N LEU A 19 -1.88 -26.62 8.71
CA LEU A 19 -1.88 -25.97 10.02
C LEU A 19 -0.79 -24.88 10.17
N SER A 20 0.18 -24.81 9.25
CA SER A 20 1.22 -23.75 9.25
C SER A 20 0.85 -22.51 8.45
N CYS A 21 -0.33 -22.46 7.83
CA CYS A 21 -0.86 -21.29 7.11
C CYS A 21 -2.26 -20.89 7.61
N ASP A 22 -2.63 -21.27 8.82
CA ASP A 22 -3.79 -20.68 9.50
C ASP A 22 -3.37 -19.29 9.99
N ASP A 23 -3.79 -18.25 9.27
CA ASP A 23 -3.57 -16.82 9.57
C ASP A 23 -4.48 -16.33 10.72
N ASP A 24 -4.83 -17.25 11.62
CA ASP A 24 -5.44 -16.97 12.91
C ASP A 24 -4.36 -16.37 13.82
N SER A 25 -4.06 -15.09 13.57
CA SER A 25 -3.15 -14.24 14.34
C SER A 25 -3.31 -14.53 15.84
N PRO A 26 -2.35 -15.23 16.48
CA PRO A 26 -2.61 -15.81 17.78
C PRO A 26 -2.47 -14.72 18.84
N ALA A 27 -3.61 -14.19 19.29
CA ALA A 27 -3.78 -13.42 20.53
C ALA A 27 -3.43 -14.24 21.82
N ARG A 28 -2.58 -15.27 21.67
CA ARG A 28 -2.06 -16.19 22.68
C ARG A 28 -0.55 -16.47 22.52
N ILE A 29 0.14 -15.98 21.47
CA ILE A 29 1.61 -15.96 21.48
C ILE A 29 2.12 -14.93 22.52
N ASP A 30 1.33 -13.90 22.78
CA ASP A 30 1.51 -12.95 23.91
C ASP A 30 1.41 -13.62 25.31
N ALA A 31 1.11 -14.92 25.38
CA ALA A 31 0.91 -15.68 26.62
C ALA A 31 1.87 -16.87 26.77
N ALA A 32 3.01 -16.89 26.06
CA ALA A 32 4.09 -17.83 26.35
C ALA A 32 4.80 -17.45 27.68
N PRO A 33 4.70 -18.24 28.77
CA PRO A 33 5.05 -17.78 30.12
C PRO A 33 6.56 -17.71 30.42
N VAL A 34 7.41 -17.78 29.39
CA VAL A 34 8.88 -17.84 29.50
C VAL A 34 9.59 -16.98 28.43
N CYS A 35 8.84 -16.19 27.65
CA CYS A 35 9.42 -15.22 26.75
C CYS A 35 9.29 -13.83 27.38
N ASP A 36 10.41 -13.29 27.88
CA ASP A 36 10.57 -11.85 28.15
C ASP A 36 10.59 -11.10 26.81
N CYS A 37 9.46 -11.12 26.10
CA CYS A 37 9.23 -10.22 24.98
C CYS A 37 9.24 -8.80 25.55
N PRO A 38 10.00 -7.86 24.95
CA PRO A 38 9.88 -6.46 25.34
C PRO A 38 8.42 -6.03 25.17
N ALA A 39 7.94 -5.17 26.08
CA ALA A 39 6.56 -4.70 26.04
C ALA A 39 6.21 -4.22 24.62
N ALA A 40 5.13 -4.77 24.07
CA ALA A 40 4.69 -4.44 22.71
C ALA A 40 4.59 -2.92 22.54
N GLU A 41 5.08 -2.39 21.41
CA GLU A 41 5.00 -0.96 21.14
C GLU A 41 3.54 -0.50 21.25
N PRO A 42 3.25 0.64 21.92
CA PRO A 42 1.89 1.14 22.03
C PRO A 42 1.25 1.25 20.64
N PRO A 43 0.03 0.72 20.44
CA PRO A 43 -0.59 0.70 19.13
C PRO A 43 -0.61 2.11 18.54
N ILE A 44 -0.20 2.22 17.28
CA ILE A 44 -0.28 3.48 16.54
C ILE A 44 -1.76 3.83 16.42
N ASN A 45 -2.23 4.72 17.30
CA ASN A 45 -3.59 5.22 17.25
C ASN A 45 -3.85 5.89 15.90
N GLU A 46 -5.07 5.78 15.38
CA GLU A 46 -5.44 6.28 14.05
C GLU A 46 -5.12 7.78 13.88
N GLN A 47 -5.11 8.54 14.99
CA GLN A 47 -4.74 9.95 15.05
C GLN A 47 -3.26 10.25 14.73
N ARG A 48 -2.37 9.25 14.73
CA ARG A 48 -0.95 9.40 14.34
C ARG A 48 -0.69 9.14 12.87
N VAL A 49 -1.60 8.48 12.13
CA VAL A 49 -1.45 8.29 10.68
C VAL A 49 -2.40 9.22 9.95
N VAL A 50 -1.87 10.28 9.35
CA VAL A 50 -2.65 11.21 8.53
C VAL A 50 -2.48 10.91 7.05
N GLU A 51 -3.55 11.01 6.29
CA GLU A 51 -3.56 10.82 4.84
C GLU A 51 -3.72 12.17 4.15
N VAL A 52 -2.70 12.61 3.40
CA VAL A 52 -2.71 13.86 2.64
C VAL A 52 -2.95 13.54 1.17
N LYS A 53 -3.94 14.20 0.58
CA LYS A 53 -4.34 14.04 -0.83
C LYS A 53 -4.12 15.34 -1.57
N ASN A 54 -3.52 15.25 -2.75
CA ASN A 54 -3.48 16.34 -3.71
C ASN A 54 -4.07 15.87 -5.04
N THR A 55 -4.97 16.66 -5.60
CA THR A 55 -5.73 16.32 -6.81
C THR A 55 -5.45 17.38 -7.87
N GLY A 56 -5.25 16.96 -9.11
CA GLY A 56 -5.04 17.86 -10.23
C GLY A 56 -5.60 17.30 -11.53
N THR A 57 -5.53 18.11 -12.58
CA THR A 57 -6.09 17.75 -13.90
C THR A 57 -4.96 17.62 -14.91
N LEU A 58 -4.86 16.46 -15.55
CA LEU A 58 -4.03 16.30 -16.74
C LEU A 58 -4.72 16.96 -17.94
N PRO A 59 -3.98 17.70 -18.77
CA PRO A 59 -4.54 18.22 -20.02
C PRO A 59 -4.84 17.06 -21.02
N PRO A 60 -5.70 17.29 -22.04
CA PRO A 60 -5.87 16.37 -23.15
C PRO A 60 -4.57 16.01 -23.87
N SER A 61 -4.52 14.84 -24.50
CA SER A 61 -3.41 14.37 -25.35
C SER A 61 -3.08 15.33 -26.52
N THR A 62 -4.07 16.10 -26.98
CA THR A 62 -3.97 17.12 -28.04
C THR A 62 -3.37 18.44 -27.58
N SER A 63 -3.08 18.60 -26.28
CA SER A 63 -2.41 19.80 -25.74
C SER A 63 -0.91 19.81 -26.09
N PRO A 64 -0.23 20.97 -26.07
CA PRO A 64 1.18 21.08 -26.46
C PRO A 64 2.12 20.10 -25.72
N ASP A 65 1.81 19.79 -24.47
CA ASP A 65 2.59 18.88 -23.62
C ASP A 65 2.28 17.38 -23.85
N GLY A 66 1.44 17.05 -24.84
CA GLY A 66 1.08 15.68 -25.20
C GLY A 66 0.32 14.93 -24.10
N GLY A 67 -0.50 15.66 -23.33
CA GLY A 67 -1.28 15.12 -22.20
C GLY A 67 -0.46 14.75 -20.97
N ARG A 68 0.82 15.17 -20.88
CA ARG A 68 1.68 14.87 -19.73
C ARG A 68 1.44 15.81 -18.56
N GLY A 69 1.60 15.29 -17.34
CA GLY A 69 1.54 16.07 -16.12
C GLY A 69 1.91 15.26 -14.89
N GLY A 70 2.10 15.92 -13.76
CA GLY A 70 2.37 15.27 -12.48
C GLY A 70 1.63 15.94 -11.33
N GLN A 71 1.42 15.19 -10.26
CA GLN A 71 0.87 15.68 -8.99
C GLN A 71 1.63 15.03 -7.84
N GLY A 72 1.78 15.77 -6.75
CA GLY A 72 2.44 15.28 -5.54
C GLY A 72 1.71 15.70 -4.27
N ALA A 73 1.71 14.82 -3.28
CA ALA A 73 1.22 15.08 -1.94
C ALA A 73 2.39 14.99 -0.96
N ALA A 74 2.41 15.87 0.04
CA ALA A 74 3.53 16.00 0.99
C ALA A 74 3.05 15.91 2.43
N CYS A 75 3.89 15.34 3.30
CA CYS A 75 3.62 15.22 4.72
C CYS A 75 3.83 16.55 5.45
N PRO A 76 3.04 16.87 6.51
CA PRO A 76 3.27 18.04 7.35
C PRO A 76 4.52 17.91 8.23
N PHE A 77 5.04 19.04 8.71
CA PHE A 77 6.07 19.18 9.75
C PHE A 77 7.24 18.16 9.65
N ASP A 78 7.66 17.43 10.70
CA ASP A 78 6.99 16.85 11.90
C ASP A 78 6.25 15.51 11.70
N HIS A 79 6.13 15.04 10.46
CA HIS A 79 5.68 13.68 10.13
C HIS A 79 6.70 12.93 9.27
N LEU A 80 6.75 11.60 9.43
CA LEU A 80 7.51 10.67 8.58
C LEU A 80 6.62 10.13 7.46
N THR A 81 7.11 10.12 6.22
CA THR A 81 6.41 9.46 5.10
C THR A 81 6.42 7.95 5.28
N LEU A 82 5.23 7.32 5.29
CA LEU A 82 5.07 5.86 5.37
C LEU A 82 4.94 5.23 3.99
N SER A 83 4.05 5.78 3.16
CA SER A 83 3.68 5.22 1.85
C SER A 83 2.94 6.27 1.02
N GLY A 84 2.81 6.06 -0.29
CA GLY A 84 1.88 6.83 -1.11
C GLY A 84 1.23 6.02 -2.23
N SER A 85 0.24 6.63 -2.89
CA SER A 85 -0.48 6.06 -4.04
C SER A 85 -0.64 7.07 -5.17
N CYS A 86 -0.81 6.55 -6.38
CA CYS A 86 -1.16 7.30 -7.58
C CYS A 86 -2.53 6.79 -8.06
N GLU A 87 -3.52 7.66 -8.14
CA GLU A 87 -4.91 7.32 -8.46
C GLU A 87 -5.43 8.18 -9.63
N ILE A 88 -6.40 7.65 -10.36
CA ILE A 88 -7.18 8.37 -11.37
C ILE A 88 -8.62 8.37 -10.86
N ASP A 89 -9.27 9.53 -10.83
CA ASP A 89 -10.56 9.71 -10.16
C ASP A 89 -11.74 9.24 -11.04
N ASP A 90 -11.56 9.24 -12.35
CA ASP A 90 -12.50 8.65 -13.32
C ASP A 90 -12.02 7.25 -13.75
N ARG A 91 -12.91 6.27 -13.64
CA ARG A 91 -12.62 4.84 -13.88
C ARG A 91 -13.20 4.32 -15.20
N ALA A 92 -13.93 5.14 -15.96
CA ALA A 92 -14.64 4.69 -17.15
C ALA A 92 -13.81 4.85 -18.44
N GLY A 93 -13.04 3.83 -18.81
CA GLY A 93 -12.53 3.66 -20.19
C GLY A 93 -11.46 4.64 -20.67
N GLN A 94 -10.76 5.31 -19.74
CA GLN A 94 -9.71 6.27 -20.09
C GLN A 94 -8.35 5.59 -20.30
N ASP A 95 -7.71 5.87 -21.44
CA ASP A 95 -6.32 5.45 -21.73
C ASP A 95 -5.34 6.43 -21.06
N ILE A 96 -4.96 6.11 -19.82
CA ILE A 96 -4.02 6.89 -18.99
C ILE A 96 -2.86 5.99 -18.58
N THR A 97 -1.64 6.44 -18.83
CA THR A 97 -0.42 5.72 -18.44
C THR A 97 0.21 6.40 -17.23
N LEU A 98 0.44 5.67 -16.13
CA LEU A 98 1.39 6.11 -15.10
C LEU A 98 2.80 5.97 -15.69
N VAL A 99 3.51 7.08 -15.82
CA VAL A 99 4.85 7.15 -16.44
C VAL A 99 5.93 6.89 -15.42
N GLU A 100 5.80 7.51 -14.24
CA GLU A 100 6.78 7.45 -13.16
C GLU A 100 6.09 7.76 -11.83
N PHE A 101 6.64 7.26 -10.74
CA PHE A 101 6.34 7.74 -9.40
C PHE A 101 7.63 7.82 -8.58
N ALA A 102 7.70 8.77 -7.66
CA ALA A 102 8.83 9.00 -6.78
C ALA A 102 8.35 9.24 -5.35
N GLY A 103 8.73 8.35 -4.44
CA GLY A 103 8.66 8.60 -3.01
C GLY A 103 9.91 9.34 -2.53
N GLY A 104 9.72 10.39 -1.74
CA GLY A 104 10.79 11.11 -1.06
C GLY A 104 10.51 11.20 0.45
N ASN A 105 11.50 11.66 1.22
CA ASN A 105 11.44 11.68 2.68
C ASN A 105 10.16 12.32 3.25
N ASN A 106 9.62 13.34 2.55
CA ASN A 106 8.46 14.13 2.99
C ASN A 106 7.27 14.08 2.00
N GLY A 107 7.20 13.14 1.06
CA GLY A 107 6.10 13.13 0.09
C GLY A 107 6.12 12.05 -0.99
N TRP A 108 5.08 12.07 -1.81
CA TRP A 108 4.87 11.15 -2.91
C TRP A 108 4.45 11.92 -4.16
N THR A 109 5.19 11.74 -5.26
CA THR A 109 4.91 12.38 -6.56
C THR A 109 4.64 11.33 -7.62
N CYS A 110 3.64 11.60 -8.45
CA CYS A 110 3.17 10.73 -9.53
C CYS A 110 3.19 11.52 -10.85
N TYR A 111 3.64 10.89 -11.93
CA TYR A 111 3.63 11.45 -13.28
C TYR A 111 2.84 10.55 -14.22
N TRP A 112 1.99 11.15 -15.02
CA TRP A 112 1.11 10.45 -15.95
C TRP A 112 1.20 11.03 -17.35
N LYS A 113 0.73 10.22 -18.31
CA LYS A 113 0.41 10.63 -19.66
C LYS A 113 -1.05 10.31 -19.93
N ASN A 114 -1.83 11.34 -20.23
CA ASN A 114 -3.19 11.22 -20.73
C ASN A 114 -3.14 10.98 -22.25
N ASN A 115 -3.57 9.80 -22.71
CA ASN A 115 -3.67 9.50 -24.13
C ASN A 115 -5.05 9.89 -24.72
N THR A 116 -6.00 10.30 -23.88
CA THR A 116 -7.36 10.68 -24.28
C THR A 116 -7.46 12.15 -24.72
N ASN A 117 -8.49 12.46 -25.52
CA ASN A 117 -8.77 13.82 -26.01
C ASN A 117 -9.52 14.71 -25.01
N ALA A 118 -9.71 14.27 -23.75
CA ALA A 118 -10.40 15.00 -22.69
C ALA A 118 -9.47 15.26 -21.50
N PRO A 119 -9.69 16.31 -20.67
CA PRO A 119 -8.95 16.49 -19.43
C PRO A 119 -9.30 15.40 -18.42
N VAL A 120 -8.34 14.98 -17.59
CA VAL A 120 -8.51 13.85 -16.66
C VAL A 120 -8.05 14.20 -15.25
N VAL A 121 -8.88 13.88 -14.26
CA VAL A 121 -8.56 14.12 -12.84
C VAL A 121 -7.71 12.99 -12.29
N VAL A 122 -6.54 13.35 -11.75
CA VAL A 122 -5.58 12.45 -11.11
C VAL A 122 -5.28 12.91 -9.69
N ARG A 123 -4.90 11.95 -8.83
CA ARG A 123 -4.66 12.17 -7.41
C ARG A 123 -3.36 11.51 -6.99
N ALA A 124 -2.54 12.25 -6.25
CA ALA A 124 -1.45 11.71 -5.46
C ALA A 124 -1.90 11.68 -4.00
N THR A 125 -1.63 10.57 -3.31
CA THR A 125 -1.92 10.41 -1.88
C THR A 125 -0.63 10.03 -1.16
N VAL A 126 -0.42 10.57 0.04
CA VAL A 126 0.67 10.15 0.94
C VAL A 126 0.13 9.91 2.34
N ARG A 127 0.62 8.86 3.00
CA ARG A 127 0.34 8.53 4.40
C ARG A 127 1.54 8.89 5.25
N CYS A 128 1.28 9.58 6.36
CA CYS A 128 2.29 10.26 7.15
C CYS A 128 2.12 9.90 8.63
N LEU A 129 3.20 9.42 9.27
CA LEU A 129 3.22 9.14 10.70
C LEU A 129 3.65 10.39 11.48
N LYS A 130 2.80 10.89 12.36
CA LYS A 130 3.13 11.97 13.28
C LYS A 130 4.20 11.52 14.27
N LEU A 131 5.30 12.26 14.30
CA LEU A 131 6.39 12.04 15.25
C LEU A 131 6.03 12.66 16.60
N THR A 132 5.79 11.82 17.60
CA THR A 132 5.70 12.24 19.00
C THR A 132 7.09 12.58 19.51
N LYS A 133 7.29 13.82 19.94
CA LYS A 133 8.44 14.23 20.77
C LYS A 133 8.19 13.89 22.23
#